data_AF-A0A7U4DV07-F1
#
_entry.id   AF-A0A7U4DV07-F1
#
_cell.length_a   1.000
_cell.length_b   1.000
_cell.length_c   1.000
_cell.angle_alpha   90.00
_cell.angle_beta   90.00
_cell.angle_gamma   90.00
#
_symmetry.space_group_name_H-M   'P 1'
#
loop_
_entity.id
_entity.type
_entity.pdbx_description
1 polymer ?
#
loop_
_entity_poly.entity_id
_entity_poly.type
_entity_poly.pdbx_seq_one_letter_code
_entity_poly.pdbx_strand_id
1 'polypeptide(L)'
;MKGYLVEKDINETYYKKTISYVHDISLALLGTGLYCALKNQIDLNNPAGWVVVTFICISLLWWMAWDLKSYKTIVYIKPSKNRYKNNFSKLADILVRFMIGITCASFYDWMLATPEEDFRSSLIFFAVFAFFHISLVLFGYYTVNLPEDATS
;
A
#
# COMPACT_ATOMS: atom_id res chain seq x y z
N MET A 1 -13.19 -6.81 17.29
CA MET A 1 -11.81 -6.32 17.43
C MET A 1 -11.84 -5.02 18.22
N LYS A 2 -10.94 -4.82 19.19
CA LYS A 2 -10.80 -3.53 19.90
C LYS A 2 -10.08 -2.55 18.97
N GLY A 3 -10.68 -1.39 18.69
CA GLY A 3 -10.02 -0.31 17.95
C GLY A 3 -9.16 0.52 18.90
N TYR A 4 -8.01 0.99 18.42
CA TYR A 4 -7.12 1.89 19.16
C TYR A 4 -7.13 3.25 18.48
N LEU A 5 -7.39 4.30 19.25
CA LEU A 5 -7.28 5.67 18.76
C LEU A 5 -5.81 6.04 18.70
N VAL A 6 -5.29 6.27 17.50
CA VAL A 6 -3.89 6.61 17.28
C VAL A 6 -3.81 8.10 17.00
N GLU A 7 -3.23 8.87 17.92
CA GLU A 7 -3.08 10.31 17.76
C GLU A 7 -1.84 10.64 16.92
N LYS A 8 -1.99 11.61 16.01
CA LYS A 8 -0.98 11.94 15.00
C LYS A 8 0.28 12.56 15.57
N ASP A 9 0.15 13.35 16.62
CA ASP A 9 1.23 14.00 17.37
C ASP A 9 2.19 12.98 18.02
N ILE A 10 1.65 11.89 18.57
CA ILE A 10 2.45 10.80 19.16
C ILE A 10 3.07 9.90 18.06
N ASN A 11 2.41 9.81 16.89
CA ASN A 11 2.70 8.83 15.86
C ASN A 11 3.11 9.45 14.51
N GLU A 12 3.75 10.62 14.53
CA GLU A 12 4.03 11.40 13.32
C GLU A 12 4.76 10.60 12.23
N THR A 13 5.73 9.77 12.63
CA THR A 13 6.49 8.92 11.69
C THR A 13 5.59 7.91 10.97
N TYR A 14 4.63 7.31 11.67
CA TYR A 14 3.69 6.37 11.08
C TYR A 14 2.82 7.07 10.04
N TYR A 15 2.18 8.19 10.41
CA TYR A 15 1.32 8.94 9.51
C TYR A 15 2.08 9.47 8.28
N LYS A 16 3.23 10.10 8.50
CA LYS A 16 4.06 10.67 7.42
C LYS A 16 4.52 9.61 6.44
N LYS A 17 5.04 8.48 6.94
CA LYS A 17 5.53 7.40 6.07
C LYS A 17 4.40 6.66 5.37
N THR A 18 3.31 6.33 6.07
CA THR A 18 2.17 5.63 5.45
C THR A 18 1.53 6.46 4.34
N ILE A 19 1.32 7.77 4.53
CA ILE A 19 0.85 8.66 3.46
C ILE A 19 1.84 8.68 2.29
N SER A 20 3.15 8.73 2.57
CA SER A 20 4.18 8.66 1.52
C SER A 20 4.08 7.37 0.72
N TYR A 21 3.98 6.20 1.38
CA TYR A 21 3.88 4.92 0.66
C TYR A 21 2.64 4.83 -0.22
N VAL A 22 1.51 5.34 0.27
CA VAL A 22 0.25 5.39 -0.48
C VAL A 22 0.37 6.31 -1.71
N HIS A 23 1.03 7.46 -1.57
CA HIS A 23 1.31 8.34 -2.70
C HIS A 23 2.28 7.68 -3.69
N ASP A 24 3.37 7.09 -3.19
CA ASP A 24 4.42 6.47 -4.00
C ASP A 24 3.85 5.32 -4.86
N ILE A 25 3.02 4.44 -4.26
CA ILE A 25 2.40 3.35 -5.02
C ILE A 25 1.37 3.85 -6.04
N SER A 26 0.60 4.89 -5.71
CA SER A 26 -0.39 5.48 -6.62
C SER A 26 0.30 6.11 -7.84
N LEU A 27 1.36 6.88 -7.60
CA LEU A 27 2.16 7.47 -8.66
C LEU A 27 2.90 6.42 -9.49
N ALA A 28 3.39 5.34 -8.86
CA ALA A 28 4.00 4.23 -9.58
C ALA A 28 3.01 3.57 -10.54
N LEU A 29 1.80 3.21 -10.08
CA LEU A 29 0.78 2.60 -10.94
C LEU A 29 0.34 3.53 -12.09
N LEU A 30 0.09 4.80 -11.80
CA LEU A 30 -0.25 5.80 -12.82
C LEU A 30 0.88 6.02 -13.82
N GLY A 31 2.11 6.16 -13.33
CA GLY A 31 3.30 6.38 -14.15
C GLY A 31 3.57 5.22 -15.10
N THR A 32 3.42 3.98 -14.62
CA THR A 32 3.57 2.78 -15.46
C THR A 32 2.49 2.71 -16.53
N GLY A 33 1.22 2.96 -16.17
CA GLY A 33 0.13 3.01 -17.15
C GLY A 33 0.35 4.08 -18.22
N LEU A 34 0.74 5.30 -17.81
CA LEU A 34 1.05 6.39 -18.72
C LEU A 34 2.26 6.06 -19.62
N TYR A 35 3.31 5.47 -19.06
CA TYR A 35 4.50 5.07 -19.81
C TYR A 35 4.15 4.06 -20.92
N CYS A 36 3.38 3.02 -20.59
CA CYS A 36 2.94 2.02 -21.55
C CYS A 36 2.03 2.62 -22.64
N ALA A 37 1.15 3.56 -22.27
CA ALA A 37 0.30 4.29 -23.21
C ALA A 37 1.13 5.10 -24.21
N LEU A 38 2.11 5.88 -23.72
CA LEU A 38 3.00 6.69 -24.55
C LEU A 38 3.86 5.86 -25.50
N LYS A 39 4.16 4.60 -25.13
CA LYS A 39 4.90 3.67 -25.98
C LYS A 39 4.02 2.90 -26.97
N ASN A 40 2.70 3.13 -26.99
CA ASN A 40 1.73 2.35 -27.76
C ASN A 40 1.88 0.83 -27.53
N GLN A 41 2.25 0.44 -26.31
CA GLN A 41 2.46 -0.96 -25.93
C GLN A 41 1.20 -1.62 -25.37
N ILE A 42 0.19 -0.83 -25.03
CA ILE A 42 -1.06 -1.29 -24.41
C ILE A 42 -2.23 -1.12 -25.36
N ASP A 43 -3.11 -2.11 -25.36
CA ASP A 43 -4.47 -1.96 -25.83
C ASP A 43 -5.34 -1.60 -24.63
N LEU A 44 -6.05 -0.47 -24.68
CA LEU A 44 -6.94 -0.06 -23.59
C LEU A 44 -8.12 -1.03 -23.41
N ASN A 45 -8.40 -1.86 -24.42
CA ASN A 45 -9.45 -2.86 -24.40
C ASN A 45 -8.94 -4.26 -24.03
N ASN A 46 -7.62 -4.47 -23.93
CA ASN A 46 -7.02 -5.79 -23.72
C ASN A 46 -5.69 -5.71 -22.94
N PRO A 47 -5.54 -6.39 -21.79
CA PRO A 47 -6.52 -7.25 -21.13
C PRO A 47 -7.78 -6.51 -20.62
N ALA A 48 -8.88 -7.23 -20.48
CA ALA A 48 -10.15 -6.59 -20.14
C ALA A 48 -10.14 -6.06 -18.70
N GLY A 49 -10.44 -4.77 -18.52
CA GLY A 49 -10.73 -4.20 -17.21
C GLY A 49 -9.53 -3.81 -16.34
N TRP A 50 -8.28 -3.95 -16.82
CA TRP A 50 -7.10 -3.50 -16.05
C TRP A 50 -7.20 -2.02 -15.69
N VAL A 51 -7.65 -1.17 -16.63
CA VAL A 51 -7.85 0.27 -16.42
C VAL A 51 -8.81 0.54 -15.27
N VAL A 52 -9.95 -0.16 -15.25
CA VAL A 52 -10.98 0.00 -14.21
C VAL A 52 -10.43 -0.44 -12.86
N VAL A 53 -9.72 -1.57 -12.81
CA VAL A 53 -9.08 -2.07 -11.59
C VAL A 53 -8.04 -1.08 -11.07
N THR A 54 -7.23 -0.48 -11.94
CA THR A 54 -6.26 0.55 -11.55
C THR A 54 -6.95 1.74 -10.89
N PHE A 55 -8.06 2.23 -11.47
CA PHE A 55 -8.84 3.32 -10.85
C PHE A 55 -9.42 2.93 -9.49
N ILE A 56 -9.90 1.70 -9.33
CA ILE A 56 -10.40 1.18 -8.04
C ILE A 56 -9.26 1.14 -7.02
N CYS A 57 -8.10 0.57 -7.37
CA CYS A 57 -6.93 0.49 -6.49
C CYS A 57 -6.46 1.88 -6.04
N ILE A 58 -6.36 2.84 -6.97
CA ILE A 58 -5.97 4.22 -6.65
C ILE A 58 -7.01 4.90 -5.76
N SER A 59 -8.30 4.68 -6.01
CA SER A 59 -9.37 5.25 -5.17
C SER A 59 -9.32 4.72 -3.74
N LEU A 60 -9.08 3.42 -3.57
CA LEU A 60 -8.90 2.80 -2.24
C LEU A 60 -7.66 3.36 -1.52
N LEU A 61 -6.54 3.47 -2.23
CA LEU A 61 -5.32 4.08 -1.70
C LEU A 61 -5.55 5.54 -1.29
N TRP A 62 -6.23 6.33 -2.13
CA TRP A 62 -6.55 7.72 -1.83
C TRP A 62 -7.44 7.85 -0.60
N TRP A 63 -8.43 6.97 -0.45
CA TRP A 63 -9.29 6.92 0.72
C TRP A 63 -8.47 6.63 1.99
N MET A 64 -7.52 5.71 1.95
CA MET A 64 -6.59 5.47 3.06
C MET A 64 -5.74 6.70 3.40
N ALA A 65 -5.19 7.39 2.39
CA ALA A 65 -4.44 8.62 2.61
C ALA A 65 -5.30 9.73 3.23
N TRP A 66 -6.57 9.82 2.84
CA TRP A 66 -7.49 10.81 3.39
C TRP A 66 -7.83 10.53 4.86
N ASP A 67 -8.11 9.28 5.21
CA ASP A 67 -8.34 8.87 6.59
C ASP A 67 -7.14 9.21 7.50
N LEU A 68 -5.91 8.98 7.00
CA LEU A 68 -4.65 9.32 7.69
C LEU A 68 -4.35 10.83 7.77
N LYS A 69 -5.04 11.68 7.01
CA LYS A 69 -4.90 13.15 7.18
C LYS A 69 -5.64 13.65 8.41
N SER A 70 -6.61 12.89 8.93
CA SER A 70 -7.31 13.21 10.16
C SER A 70 -6.35 13.26 11.36
N TYR A 71 -6.69 14.08 12.36
CA TYR A 71 -5.86 14.22 13.58
C TYR A 71 -5.87 12.94 14.44
N LYS A 72 -6.88 12.09 14.25
CA LYS A 72 -7.08 10.82 14.95
C LYS A 72 -7.59 9.78 13.97
N THR A 73 -6.92 8.63 13.90
CA THR A 73 -7.34 7.47 13.11
C THR A 73 -7.56 6.28 14.03
N ILE A 74 -8.63 5.53 13.79
CA ILE A 74 -8.88 4.28 14.50
C ILE A 74 -8.09 3.19 13.82
N VAL A 75 -7.06 2.68 14.49
CA VAL A 75 -6.26 1.56 13.99
C VAL A 75 -6.66 0.30 14.74
N TYR A 76 -6.97 -0.76 14.00
CA TYR A 76 -7.38 -2.06 14.57
C TYR A 76 -6.18 -2.99 14.85
N ILE A 77 -4.96 -2.46 14.74
CA ILE A 77 -3.71 -3.17 14.96
C ILE A 77 -3.25 -2.90 16.38
N LYS A 78 -3.11 -3.95 17.20
CA LYS A 78 -2.48 -3.84 18.52
C LYS A 78 -0.98 -3.60 18.32
N PRO A 79 -0.41 -2.46 18.74
CA PRO A 79 1.01 -2.19 18.49
C PRO A 79 1.94 -3.08 19.30
N SER A 80 3.13 -3.30 18.76
CA SER A 80 4.17 -4.12 19.37
C SER A 80 4.74 -3.50 20.64
N LYS A 81 4.95 -4.32 21.67
CA LYS A 81 5.72 -3.99 22.89
C LYS A 81 7.17 -4.52 22.84
N ASN A 82 7.64 -4.98 21.69
CA ASN A 82 8.96 -5.59 21.56
C ASN A 82 10.09 -4.56 21.77
N ARG A 83 11.14 -4.91 22.53
CA ARG A 83 12.33 -4.07 22.76
C ARG A 83 13.08 -3.71 21.47
N TYR A 84 12.99 -4.55 20.43
CA TYR A 84 13.64 -4.33 19.13
C TYR A 84 12.73 -3.68 18.08
N LYS A 85 11.58 -3.14 18.49
CA LYS A 85 10.56 -2.56 17.61
C LYS A 85 11.11 -1.57 16.58
N ASN A 86 12.06 -0.71 16.96
CA ASN A 86 12.67 0.25 16.04
C ASN A 86 13.42 -0.41 14.87
N ASN A 87 14.10 -1.54 15.12
CA ASN A 87 14.81 -2.28 14.07
C ASN A 87 13.81 -2.96 13.13
N PHE A 88 12.75 -3.57 13.68
CA PHE A 88 11.69 -4.17 12.88
C PHE A 88 10.89 -3.14 12.07
N SER A 89 10.69 -1.93 12.58
CA SER A 89 10.08 -0.83 11.83
C SER A 89 10.91 -0.42 10.62
N LYS A 90 12.25 -0.36 10.75
CA LYS A 90 13.15 -0.10 9.61
C LYS A 90 13.10 -1.22 8.57
N LEU A 91 13.07 -2.48 9.01
CA LEU A 91 12.92 -3.61 8.10
C LEU A 91 11.58 -3.56 7.36
N ALA A 92 10.49 -3.26 8.08
CA ALA A 92 9.17 -3.10 7.49
C ALA A 92 9.11 -1.94 6.48
N ASP A 93 9.77 -0.80 6.74
CA ASP A 93 9.90 0.31 5.78
C ASP A 93 10.58 -0.14 4.47
N ILE A 94 11.68 -0.88 4.58
CA ILE A 94 12.38 -1.45 3.41
C ILE A 94 11.46 -2.41 2.65
N LEU A 95 10.77 -3.31 3.36
CA LEU A 95 9.84 -4.25 2.76
C LEU A 95 8.70 -3.54 2.03
N VAL A 96 8.10 -2.50 2.62
CA VAL A 96 7.04 -1.73 1.96
C VAL A 96 7.55 -1.14 0.64
N ARG A 97 8.71 -0.47 0.64
CA ARG A 97 9.30 0.12 -0.58
C ARG A 97 9.62 -0.92 -1.64
N PHE A 98 10.15 -2.07 -1.22
CA PHE A 98 10.39 -3.20 -2.12
C PHE A 98 9.09 -3.72 -2.75
N MET A 99 8.03 -3.86 -1.94
CA MET A 99 6.72 -4.29 -2.42
C MET A 99 6.08 -3.29 -3.38
N ILE A 100 6.32 -1.98 -3.23
CA ILE A 100 5.89 -0.98 -4.22
C ILE A 100 6.51 -1.29 -5.59
N GLY A 101 7.81 -1.59 -5.62
CA GLY A 101 8.53 -1.97 -6.84
C GLY A 101 7.98 -3.24 -7.49
N ILE A 102 7.76 -4.31 -6.69
CA ILE A 102 7.18 -5.57 -7.20
C ILE A 102 5.76 -5.34 -7.71
N THR A 103 4.94 -4.58 -6.98
CA THR A 103 3.56 -4.28 -7.40
C THR A 103 3.57 -3.60 -8.76
N CYS A 104 4.44 -2.60 -8.92
CA CYS A 104 4.61 -1.87 -10.17
C CYS A 104 5.03 -2.78 -11.34
N ALA A 105 5.99 -3.68 -11.11
CA ALA A 105 6.42 -4.65 -12.13
C ALA A 105 5.30 -5.64 -12.49
N SER A 106 4.60 -6.20 -11.49
CA SER A 106 3.48 -7.11 -11.74
C SER A 106 2.30 -6.43 -12.47
N PHE A 107 2.10 -5.13 -12.22
CA PHE A 107 1.10 -4.33 -12.92
C PHE A 107 1.49 -4.10 -14.39
N TYR A 108 2.77 -3.80 -14.64
CA TYR A 108 3.32 -3.72 -16.00
C TYR A 108 3.12 -5.03 -16.78
N ASP A 109 3.49 -6.16 -16.18
CA ASP A 109 3.33 -7.49 -16.80
C ASP A 109 1.85 -7.80 -17.08
N TRP A 110 0.94 -7.39 -16.19
CA TRP A 110 -0.48 -7.55 -16.42
C TRP A 110 -0.99 -6.68 -17.57
N MET A 111 -0.62 -5.40 -17.66
CA MET A 111 -1.04 -4.53 -18.76
C MET A 111 -0.60 -5.02 -20.15
N LEU A 112 0.49 -5.79 -20.22
CA LEU A 112 1.03 -6.35 -21.46
C LEU A 112 0.67 -7.82 -21.66
N ALA A 113 -0.09 -8.41 -20.74
CA ALA A 113 -0.43 -9.83 -20.81
C ALA A 113 -1.28 -10.13 -22.04
N THR A 114 -1.00 -11.26 -22.68
CA THR A 114 -1.90 -11.81 -23.70
C THR A 114 -3.22 -12.26 -23.07
N PRO A 115 -4.32 -12.42 -23.84
CA PRO A 115 -5.59 -12.92 -23.30
C PRO A 115 -5.47 -14.26 -22.55
N GLU A 116 -4.53 -15.11 -22.95
CA GLU A 116 -4.27 -16.41 -22.30
C GLU A 116 -3.56 -16.25 -20.94
N GLU A 117 -2.79 -15.17 -20.78
CA GLU A 117 -2.00 -14.88 -19.58
C GLU A 117 -2.71 -13.95 -18.60
N ASP A 118 -3.72 -13.20 -19.06
CA ASP A 118 -4.46 -12.17 -18.30
C ASP A 118 -4.88 -12.63 -16.89
N PHE A 119 -5.54 -13.79 -16.81
CA PHE A 119 -6.00 -14.34 -15.53
C PHE A 119 -4.83 -14.61 -14.57
N ARG A 120 -3.71 -15.13 -15.09
CA ARG A 120 -2.53 -15.42 -14.26
C ARG A 120 -1.85 -14.14 -13.81
N SER A 121 -1.65 -13.19 -14.71
CA SER A 121 -0.99 -11.92 -14.42
C SER A 121 -1.79 -11.05 -13.46
N SER A 122 -3.12 -11.00 -13.61
CA SER A 122 -4.02 -10.32 -12.66
C SER A 122 -3.97 -10.94 -11.27
N LEU A 123 -3.99 -12.28 -11.15
CA LEU A 123 -3.83 -12.96 -9.85
C LEU A 123 -2.50 -12.62 -9.18
N ILE A 124 -1.40 -12.59 -9.94
CA ILE A 124 -0.09 -12.20 -9.42
C ILE A 124 -0.13 -10.75 -8.93
N PHE A 125 -0.67 -9.82 -9.72
CA PHE A 125 -0.83 -8.43 -9.33
C PHE A 125 -1.61 -8.30 -8.01
N PHE A 126 -2.78 -8.93 -7.89
CA PHE A 126 -3.58 -8.87 -6.68
C PHE A 126 -2.88 -9.51 -5.47
N ALA A 127 -2.16 -10.61 -5.65
CA ALA A 127 -1.39 -11.23 -4.58
C ALA A 127 -0.28 -10.29 -4.07
N VAL A 128 0.49 -9.69 -4.98
CA VAL A 128 1.55 -8.74 -4.64
C VAL A 128 0.97 -7.48 -3.99
N PHE A 129 -0.15 -6.96 -4.51
CA PHE A 129 -0.86 -5.81 -3.91
C PHE A 129 -1.37 -6.12 -2.49
N ALA A 130 -1.82 -7.34 -2.24
CA ALA A 130 -2.18 -7.80 -0.89
C ALA A 130 -0.96 -7.88 0.03
N PHE A 131 0.19 -8.38 -0.46
CA PHE A 131 1.43 -8.40 0.32
C PHE A 131 1.94 -6.98 0.64
N PHE A 132 1.71 -6.01 -0.23
CA PHE A 132 1.96 -4.60 0.06
C PHE A 132 1.12 -4.12 1.26
N HIS A 133 -0.18 -4.43 1.29
CA HIS A 133 -1.05 -4.08 2.42
C HIS A 133 -0.63 -4.75 3.72
N ILE A 134 -0.24 -6.04 3.66
CA ILE A 134 0.31 -6.75 4.83
C ILE A 134 1.58 -6.07 5.33
N SER A 135 2.45 -5.60 4.43
CA SER A 135 3.67 -4.88 4.78
C SER A 135 3.36 -3.54 5.45
N LEU A 136 2.33 -2.81 5.00
CA LEU A 136 1.85 -1.59 5.67
C LEU A 136 1.32 -1.87 7.08
N VAL A 137 0.55 -2.95 7.25
CA VAL A 137 0.06 -3.40 8.56
C VAL A 137 1.22 -3.73 9.49
N LEU A 138 2.24 -4.44 8.99
CA LEU A 138 3.44 -4.78 9.73
C LEU A 138 4.24 -3.53 10.14
N PHE A 139 4.35 -2.56 9.23
CA PHE A 139 4.95 -1.27 9.52
C PHE A 139 4.19 -0.55 10.64
N GLY A 140 2.86 -0.44 10.55
CA GLY A 140 2.02 0.12 11.61
C GLY A 140 2.18 -0.59 12.95
N TYR A 141 2.20 -1.92 12.95
CA TYR A 141 2.42 -2.74 14.14
C TYR A 141 3.73 -2.39 14.88
N TYR A 142 4.81 -2.11 14.12
CA TYR A 142 6.10 -1.75 14.69
C TYR A 142 6.36 -0.25 14.83
N THR A 143 5.52 0.63 14.29
CA THR A 143 5.76 2.08 14.39
C THR A 143 4.80 2.78 15.35
N VAL A 144 3.55 2.29 15.47
CA VAL A 144 2.54 2.94 16.32
C VAL A 144 2.84 2.76 17.80
N ASN A 145 2.83 3.84 18.56
CA ASN A 145 2.86 3.89 20.02
C ASN A 145 1.47 4.29 20.55
N LEU A 146 1.05 3.64 21.63
CA LEU A 146 -0.17 4.02 22.36
C LEU A 146 0.21 4.94 23.53
N PRO A 147 -0.65 5.91 23.89
CA PRO A 147 -0.53 6.63 25.15
C PRO A 147 -0.55 5.64 26.32
N GLU A 148 0.19 5.93 27.39
CA GLU A 148 0.31 5.05 28.57
C GLU A 148 -1.08 4.70 29.16
N ASP A 149 -2.02 5.64 29.11
CA ASP A 149 -3.39 5.51 29.61
C ASP A 149 -4.26 4.50 28.84
N ALA A 150 -3.93 4.26 27.56
CA ALA A 150 -4.67 3.35 26.68
C ALA A 150 -4.28 1.87 26.84
N THR A 151 -3.32 1.59 27.74
CA THR A 151 -2.85 0.22 28.04
C THR A 151 -3.48 -0.41 29.28
N SER A 152 -4.40 0.31 29.94
CA SER A 152 -5.23 -0.19 31.05
C SER A 152 -6.48 -0.94 30.58
#